data_AF-A0A5J4YRX7-F1
#
_entry.id   AF-A0A5J4YRX7-F1
#
_cell.length_a   1.000
_cell.length_b   1.000
_cell.length_c   1.000
_cell.angle_alpha   90.00
_cell.angle_beta   90.00
_cell.angle_gamma   90.00
#
_symmetry.space_group_name_H-M   'P 1'
#
loop_
_entity.id
_entity.type
_entity.pdbx_description
1 polymer ?
#
loop_
_entity_poly.entity_id
_entity_poly.type
_entity_poly.pdbx_seq_one_letter_code
_entity_poly.pdbx_strand_id
1 'polypeptide(L)'
;MLHGKEIVPNGTQICASLGAPHAKSRFKYLNSGNIMGRAHALRVLMKDVLSSMGNVNEDDQGVMQGFFKAQNEGKKTKAYTLAINTDVDIFLTAWGTTLASPKYAWHIEPAYFDGKACKVFCMETNVTPAAVHFNGKKDAYEPIARHLQARALNADALSLYEDIKAKYRRFPWWAEICEPVLVKDIDHC
;
A
#
# COMPACT_ATOMS: atom_id res chain seq x y z
N MET A 1 -13.37 22.44 4.70
CA MET A 1 -14.29 23.44 5.27
C MET A 1 -15.68 23.23 4.67
N LEU A 2 -16.74 23.36 5.47
CA LEU A 2 -18.11 23.52 4.96
C LEU A 2 -18.65 24.82 5.58
N HIS A 3 -19.19 25.73 4.77
CA HIS A 3 -19.70 27.04 5.25
C HIS A 3 -18.72 27.84 6.13
N GLY A 4 -17.42 27.82 5.79
CA GLY A 4 -16.40 28.56 6.54
C GLY A 4 -16.06 28.02 7.93
N LYS A 5 -16.57 26.83 8.30
CA LYS A 5 -16.17 26.11 9.51
C LYS A 5 -15.28 24.92 9.18
N GLU A 6 -14.27 24.70 10.00
CA GLU A 6 -13.47 23.48 9.93
C GLU A 6 -14.35 22.28 10.28
N ILE A 7 -14.36 21.27 9.41
CA ILE A 7 -15.11 20.03 9.63
C ILE A 7 -14.40 19.16 10.69
N VAL A 8 -13.07 19.32 10.79
CA VAL A 8 -12.18 18.67 11.74
C VAL A 8 -11.56 19.78 12.60
N PRO A 9 -11.67 19.74 13.93
CA PRO A 9 -10.99 20.71 14.79
C PRO A 9 -9.48 20.74 14.49
N ASN A 10 -8.93 21.93 14.22
CA ASN A 10 -7.53 22.16 13.83
C ASN A 10 -7.13 21.52 12.48
N GLY A 11 -8.10 21.20 11.62
CA GLY A 11 -7.85 20.50 10.36
C GLY A 11 -6.88 21.25 9.44
N THR A 12 -6.96 22.58 9.37
CA THR A 12 -6.02 23.39 8.56
C THR A 12 -4.60 23.29 9.09
N GLN A 13 -4.42 23.28 10.42
CA GLN A 13 -3.12 23.20 11.06
C GLN A 13 -2.50 21.79 10.90
N ILE A 14 -3.33 20.75 10.94
CA ILE A 14 -2.93 19.36 10.63
C ILE A 14 -2.53 19.25 9.16
N CYS A 15 -3.33 19.77 8.22
CA CYS A 15 -2.94 19.77 6.81
C CYS A 15 -1.62 20.51 6.57
N ALA A 16 -1.38 21.63 7.26
CA ALA A 16 -0.12 22.37 7.16
C ALA A 16 1.08 21.60 7.77
N SER A 17 0.87 20.77 8.80
CA SER A 17 1.94 19.96 9.42
C SER A 17 2.33 18.74 8.58
N LEU A 18 1.44 18.26 7.69
CA LEU A 18 1.71 17.16 6.78
C LEU A 18 2.59 17.55 5.57
N GLY A 19 2.92 18.83 5.42
CA GLY A 19 3.74 19.34 4.32
C GLY A 19 2.95 19.64 3.04
N ALA A 20 3.65 19.84 1.93
CA ALA A 20 3.01 20.14 0.64
C ALA A 20 2.11 18.95 0.21
N PRO A 21 0.91 19.21 -0.36
CA PRO A 21 0.11 18.16 -0.98
C PRO A 21 0.96 17.43 -2.02
N HIS A 22 0.99 16.10 -1.98
CA HIS A 22 1.86 15.19 -2.76
C HIS A 22 3.28 14.97 -2.20
N ALA A 23 3.52 15.26 -0.92
CA ALA A 23 4.73 14.79 -0.25
C ALA A 23 4.77 13.25 -0.23
N LYS A 24 5.97 12.67 -0.44
CA LYS A 24 6.18 11.24 -0.19
C LYS A 24 5.86 10.94 1.27
N SER A 25 5.28 9.77 1.51
CA SER A 25 4.96 9.28 2.85
C SER A 25 6.15 9.31 3.79
N ARG A 26 5.87 9.64 5.05
CA ARG A 26 6.88 9.65 6.11
C ARG A 26 7.37 8.23 6.50
N PHE A 27 6.71 7.17 6.05
CA PHE A 27 7.11 5.80 6.32
C PHE A 27 8.36 5.41 5.52
N LYS A 28 9.46 5.13 6.22
CA LYS A 28 10.80 4.87 5.63
C LYS A 28 11.25 3.41 5.70
N TYR A 29 10.47 2.54 6.35
CA TYR A 29 10.86 1.15 6.60
C TYR A 29 10.03 0.19 5.76
N LEU A 30 10.63 -0.96 5.43
CA LEU A 30 9.97 -2.01 4.69
C LEU A 30 8.99 -2.73 5.61
N ASN A 31 7.79 -3.02 5.10
CA ASN A 31 6.86 -3.96 5.71
C ASN A 31 6.70 -5.15 4.77
N SER A 32 6.99 -6.36 5.25
CA SER A 32 6.97 -7.58 4.41
C SER A 32 5.57 -8.11 4.13
N GLY A 33 4.56 -7.65 4.88
CA GLY A 33 3.20 -8.16 4.76
C GLY A 33 2.52 -7.91 3.41
N ASN A 34 3.08 -7.02 2.58
CA ASN A 34 2.71 -6.93 1.16
C ASN A 34 3.95 -6.73 0.31
N ILE A 35 4.01 -7.47 -0.79
CA ILE A 35 5.04 -7.30 -1.80
C ILE A 35 4.44 -7.47 -3.18
N MET A 36 5.06 -6.80 -4.15
CA MET A 36 4.59 -6.76 -5.50
C MET A 36 5.73 -6.44 -6.46
N GLY A 37 5.68 -7.01 -7.66
CA GLY A 37 6.74 -6.88 -8.65
C GLY A 37 6.66 -7.97 -9.73
N ARG A 38 7.68 -8.03 -10.59
CA ARG A 38 7.76 -9.02 -11.67
C ARG A 38 7.85 -10.43 -11.08
N ALA A 39 7.08 -11.38 -11.63
CA ALA A 39 7.01 -12.76 -11.13
C ALA A 39 8.39 -13.42 -10.99
N HIS A 40 9.28 -13.24 -11.97
CA HIS A 40 10.65 -13.76 -11.89
C HIS A 40 11.43 -13.13 -10.73
N ALA A 41 11.37 -11.80 -10.57
CA ALA A 41 12.07 -11.09 -9.48
C ALA A 41 11.53 -11.51 -8.11
N LEU A 42 10.20 -11.62 -7.97
CA LEU A 42 9.55 -12.12 -6.75
C LEU A 42 9.97 -13.55 -6.44
N ARG A 43 10.01 -14.44 -7.45
CA ARG A 43 10.45 -15.83 -7.26
C ARG A 43 11.89 -15.90 -6.75
N VAL A 44 12.80 -15.10 -7.29
CA VAL A 44 14.19 -15.08 -6.82
C VAL A 44 14.27 -14.53 -5.40
N LEU A 45 13.59 -13.41 -5.11
CA LEU A 45 13.52 -12.85 -3.76
C LEU A 45 12.98 -13.86 -2.73
N MET A 46 11.88 -14.55 -3.04
CA MET A 46 11.29 -15.54 -2.13
C MET A 46 12.25 -16.71 -1.87
N LYS A 47 13.02 -17.14 -2.88
CA LYS A 47 14.08 -18.14 -2.68
C LYS A 47 15.17 -17.64 -1.75
N ASP A 48 15.62 -16.40 -1.94
CA ASP A 48 16.66 -15.80 -1.10
C ASP A 48 16.19 -15.66 0.35
N VAL A 49 14.95 -15.18 0.57
CA VAL A 49 14.32 -15.09 1.90
C VAL A 49 14.31 -16.46 2.57
N LEU A 50 13.73 -17.48 1.91
CA LEU A 50 13.64 -18.83 2.45
C LEU A 50 15.01 -19.45 2.73
N SER A 51 16.02 -19.16 1.91
CA SER A 51 17.39 -19.66 2.13
C SER A 51 18.12 -18.95 3.28
N SER A 52 17.70 -17.73 3.63
CA SER A 52 18.29 -16.95 4.72
C SER A 52 17.59 -17.23 6.06
N MET A 53 16.34 -17.68 6.02
CA MET A 53 15.62 -18.14 7.20
C MET A 53 16.17 -19.49 7.66
N GLY A 54 16.64 -19.57 8.90
CA GLY A 54 17.06 -20.81 9.54
C GLY A 54 15.90 -21.73 9.90
N ASN A 55 14.69 -21.20 10.07
CA ASN A 55 13.46 -21.98 10.24
C ASN A 55 12.19 -21.16 9.91
N VAL A 56 11.03 -21.83 9.87
CA VAL A 56 9.74 -21.25 9.49
C VAL A 56 9.21 -20.16 10.43
N ASN A 57 9.73 -20.06 11.66
CA ASN A 57 9.30 -19.06 12.65
C ASN A 57 10.18 -17.81 12.66
N GLU A 58 11.18 -17.73 11.79
CA GLU A 58 12.02 -16.55 11.69
C GLU A 58 11.24 -15.34 11.14
N ASP A 59 11.60 -14.13 11.57
CA ASP A 59 10.91 -12.90 11.17
C ASP A 59 11.24 -12.55 9.72
N ASP A 60 10.29 -12.78 8.82
CA ASP A 60 10.38 -12.47 7.40
C ASP A 60 10.63 -10.97 7.15
N GLN A 61 10.05 -10.10 7.99
CA GLN A 61 10.28 -8.66 7.91
C GLN A 61 11.74 -8.33 8.22
N GLY A 62 12.32 -8.94 9.26
CA GLY A 62 13.73 -8.80 9.63
C GLY A 62 14.67 -9.22 8.49
N VAL A 63 14.43 -10.37 7.87
CA VAL A 63 15.23 -10.88 6.74
C VAL A 63 15.14 -9.94 5.54
N MET A 64 13.93 -9.54 5.12
CA MET A 64 13.74 -8.64 3.99
C MET A 64 14.31 -7.23 4.24
N GLN A 65 14.21 -6.73 5.49
CA GLN A 65 14.83 -5.48 5.90
C GLN A 65 16.37 -5.56 5.82
N GLY A 66 16.94 -6.73 6.13
CA GLY A 66 18.36 -7.02 5.94
C GLY A 66 18.80 -6.91 4.48
N PHE A 67 18.04 -7.50 3.55
CA PHE A 67 18.30 -7.35 2.11
C PHE A 67 18.18 -5.91 1.63
N PHE A 68 17.14 -5.19 2.07
CA PHE A 68 16.94 -3.79 1.72
C PHE A 68 18.09 -2.90 2.24
N LYS A 69 18.56 -3.15 3.47
CA LYS A 69 19.72 -2.47 4.05
C LYS A 69 20.99 -2.76 3.24
N ALA A 70 21.30 -4.03 2.98
CA ALA A 70 22.46 -4.44 2.20
C ALA A 70 22.47 -3.78 0.80
N GLN A 71 21.31 -3.73 0.14
CA GLN A 71 21.15 -3.05 -1.14
C GLN A 71 21.49 -1.56 -1.04
N ASN A 72 20.99 -0.87 -0.02
CA ASN A 72 21.26 0.56 0.20
C ASN A 72 22.72 0.84 0.59
N GLU A 73 23.42 -0.16 1.13
CA GLU A 73 24.87 -0.16 1.37
C GLU A 73 25.68 -0.51 0.11
N GLY A 74 25.04 -0.70 -1.05
CA GLY A 74 25.70 -0.95 -2.33
C GLY A 74 25.93 -2.44 -2.67
N LYS A 75 25.46 -3.38 -1.83
CA LYS A 75 25.49 -4.81 -2.16
C LYS A 75 24.37 -5.11 -3.14
N LYS A 76 24.70 -5.23 -4.44
CA LYS A 76 23.71 -5.49 -5.48
C LYS A 76 23.37 -6.98 -5.59
N THR A 77 22.10 -7.31 -5.42
CA THR A 77 21.49 -8.54 -5.96
C THR A 77 21.27 -8.35 -7.46
N LYS A 78 21.80 -9.24 -8.30
CA LYS A 78 21.68 -9.09 -9.77
C LYS A 78 20.23 -9.30 -10.30
N ALA A 79 19.34 -9.91 -9.52
CA ALA A 79 18.05 -10.40 -9.99
C ALA A 79 16.84 -9.52 -9.63
N TYR A 80 16.94 -8.66 -8.61
CA TYR A 80 15.87 -7.77 -8.17
C TYR A 80 16.43 -6.55 -7.43
N THR A 81 15.61 -5.49 -7.38
CA THR A 81 15.81 -4.30 -6.56
C THR A 81 14.58 -4.12 -5.67
N LEU A 82 14.78 -4.03 -4.38
CA LEU A 82 13.73 -3.72 -3.41
C LEU A 82 13.50 -2.21 -3.36
N ALA A 83 12.24 -1.80 -3.35
CA ALA A 83 11.83 -0.41 -3.22
C ALA A 83 10.61 -0.31 -2.29
N ILE A 84 10.50 0.81 -1.58
CA ILE A 84 9.36 1.12 -0.72
C ILE A 84 8.35 1.93 -1.53
N ASN A 85 7.06 1.58 -1.44
CA ASN A 85 5.98 2.38 -2.03
C ASN A 85 5.76 3.65 -1.19
N THR A 86 6.60 4.66 -1.43
CA THR A 86 6.56 5.94 -0.70
C THR A 86 5.42 6.85 -1.15
N ASP A 87 4.78 6.56 -2.29
CA ASP A 87 3.58 7.26 -2.75
C ASP A 87 2.30 6.79 -2.05
N VAL A 88 2.34 5.64 -1.38
CA VAL A 88 1.22 5.01 -0.66
C VAL A 88 0.00 4.78 -1.56
N ASP A 89 0.22 4.76 -2.88
CA ASP A 89 -0.83 4.62 -3.85
C ASP A 89 -1.22 3.16 -4.06
N ILE A 90 -0.30 2.23 -3.78
CA ILE A 90 -0.57 0.79 -3.82
C ILE A 90 -0.79 0.26 -2.41
N PHE A 91 0.18 0.44 -1.51
CA PHE A 91 0.16 -0.17 -0.17
C PHE A 91 0.10 0.89 0.92
N LEU A 92 -0.80 0.68 1.88
CA LEU A 92 -0.84 1.42 3.14
C LEU A 92 -0.86 0.46 4.33
N THR A 93 0.06 0.63 5.26
CA THR A 93 0.02 -0.05 6.57
C THR A 93 -0.82 0.74 7.55
N ALA A 94 -1.67 0.08 8.33
CA ALA A 94 -2.51 0.74 9.32
C ALA A 94 -1.72 1.28 10.52
N TRP A 95 -0.56 0.68 10.85
CA TRP A 95 0.30 1.15 11.94
C TRP A 95 0.73 2.61 11.74
N GLY A 96 0.73 3.39 12.82
CA GLY A 96 1.06 4.82 12.77
C GLY A 96 -0.02 5.68 12.09
N THR A 97 -1.22 5.14 11.90
CA THR A 97 -2.38 5.83 11.33
C THR A 97 -3.62 5.70 12.21
N THR A 98 -4.65 6.48 11.90
CA THR A 98 -5.94 6.43 12.59
C THR A 98 -6.58 5.04 12.48
N LEU A 99 -6.30 4.32 11.38
CA LEU A 99 -6.73 2.94 11.13
C LEU A 99 -6.16 1.93 12.14
N ALA A 100 -5.22 2.31 12.99
CA ALA A 100 -4.75 1.43 14.05
C ALA A 100 -5.70 1.36 15.26
N SER A 101 -6.72 2.23 15.34
CA SER A 101 -7.51 2.48 16.56
C SER A 101 -9.03 2.50 16.29
N PRO A 102 -9.88 2.48 17.33
CA PRO A 102 -11.33 2.62 17.18
C PRO A 102 -11.77 3.97 16.57
N LYS A 103 -10.86 4.95 16.51
CA LYS A 103 -11.09 6.27 15.93
C LYS A 103 -10.89 6.29 14.41
N TYR A 104 -10.84 5.15 13.74
CA TYR A 104 -10.45 4.97 12.33
C TYR A 104 -11.12 5.88 11.29
N ALA A 105 -12.28 6.46 11.60
CA ALA A 105 -12.96 7.45 10.77
C ALA A 105 -12.60 8.91 11.10
N TRP A 106 -11.66 9.16 12.01
CA TRP A 106 -11.19 10.50 12.37
C TRP A 106 -10.11 10.93 11.37
N HIS A 107 -10.29 12.08 10.74
CA HIS A 107 -9.40 12.56 9.68
C HIS A 107 -8.15 13.23 10.28
N ILE A 108 -7.40 12.53 11.13
CA ILE A 108 -6.35 13.14 11.97
C ILE A 108 -4.94 12.70 11.58
N GLU A 109 -4.65 11.41 11.32
CA GLU A 109 -3.27 10.99 11.01
C GLU A 109 -3.12 9.69 10.21
N PRO A 110 -2.05 9.60 9.41
CA PRO A 110 -2.02 10.13 8.05
C PRO A 110 -2.98 9.40 7.12
N ALA A 111 -3.72 8.40 7.61
CA ALA A 111 -4.80 7.77 6.88
C ALA A 111 -5.99 7.46 7.78
N TYR A 112 -7.17 7.55 7.18
CA TYR A 112 -8.45 7.29 7.82
C TYR A 112 -9.38 6.59 6.83
N PHE A 113 -10.47 6.03 7.35
CA PHE A 113 -11.52 5.43 6.54
C PHE A 113 -12.67 6.43 6.34
N ASP A 114 -12.95 6.77 5.09
CA ASP A 114 -14.15 7.51 4.72
C ASP A 114 -15.31 6.51 4.52
N GLY A 115 -16.23 6.47 5.49
CA GLY A 115 -17.40 5.58 5.42
C GLY A 115 -18.39 5.94 4.31
N LYS A 116 -18.44 7.20 3.84
CA LYS A 116 -19.33 7.65 2.75
C LYS A 116 -18.77 7.19 1.41
N ALA A 117 -17.49 7.43 1.15
CA ALA A 117 -16.81 6.94 -0.04
C ALA A 117 -16.52 5.43 0.02
N CYS A 118 -16.55 4.84 1.22
CA CYS A 118 -16.14 3.47 1.51
C CYS A 118 -14.70 3.18 1.04
N LYS A 119 -13.82 4.13 1.34
CA LYS A 119 -12.42 4.10 0.91
C LYS A 119 -11.53 4.54 2.06
N VAL A 120 -10.33 3.98 2.12
CA VAL A 120 -9.27 4.53 2.96
C VAL A 120 -8.59 5.66 2.19
N PHE A 121 -8.34 6.77 2.85
CA PHE A 121 -7.68 7.93 2.27
C PHE A 121 -6.42 8.26 3.04
N CYS A 122 -5.30 8.43 2.32
CA CYS A 122 -4.04 8.90 2.87
C CYS A 122 -3.92 10.41 2.65
N MET A 123 -3.86 11.16 3.75
CA MET A 123 -3.76 12.61 3.75
C MET A 123 -2.38 13.13 3.35
N GLU A 124 -1.30 12.40 3.70
CA GLU A 124 0.08 12.80 3.35
C GLU A 124 0.29 12.86 1.84
N THR A 125 -0.11 11.79 1.15
CA THR A 125 0.11 11.66 -0.29
C THR A 125 -1.10 12.08 -1.12
N ASN A 126 -2.24 12.39 -0.47
CA ASN A 126 -3.52 12.74 -1.11
C ASN A 126 -4.00 11.63 -2.07
N VAL A 127 -3.90 10.36 -1.65
CA VAL A 127 -4.28 9.19 -2.47
C VAL A 127 -5.21 8.23 -1.73
N THR A 128 -5.94 7.43 -2.51
CA THR A 128 -6.61 6.22 -2.02
C THR A 128 -5.70 5.01 -2.33
N PRO A 129 -5.08 4.38 -1.32
CA PRO A 129 -4.30 3.16 -1.52
C PRO A 129 -5.17 2.04 -2.12
N ALA A 130 -4.58 1.20 -2.97
CA ALA A 130 -5.27 0.04 -3.52
C ALA A 130 -5.45 -1.08 -2.48
N ALA A 131 -4.46 -1.26 -1.59
CA ALA A 131 -4.45 -2.26 -0.55
C ALA A 131 -4.09 -1.65 0.80
N VAL A 132 -4.87 -2.01 1.82
CA VAL A 132 -4.68 -1.57 3.20
C VAL A 132 -4.38 -2.78 4.06
N HIS A 133 -3.21 -2.78 4.68
CA HIS A 133 -2.75 -3.86 5.54
C HIS A 133 -2.87 -3.46 7.00
N PHE A 134 -3.78 -4.12 7.71
CA PHE A 134 -3.91 -4.02 9.16
C PHE A 134 -2.82 -4.85 9.84
N ASN A 135 -1.58 -4.37 9.76
CA ASN A 135 -0.41 -5.06 10.30
C ASN A 135 -0.45 -5.13 11.83
N GLY A 136 -0.42 -6.36 12.37
CA GLY A 136 -0.62 -6.65 13.79
C GLY A 136 -2.10 -6.58 14.20
N LYS A 137 -2.41 -6.78 15.50
CA LYS A 137 -3.79 -6.68 16.00
C LYS A 137 -4.22 -5.20 16.02
N LYS A 138 -5.11 -4.80 15.09
CA LYS A 138 -5.65 -3.43 14.97
C LYS A 138 -7.16 -3.42 15.18
N ASP A 139 -7.64 -2.53 16.04
CA ASP A 139 -9.06 -2.47 16.43
C ASP A 139 -10.00 -2.10 15.29
N ALA A 140 -9.50 -1.35 14.30
CA ALA A 140 -10.32 -0.87 13.19
C ALA A 140 -10.55 -1.91 12.08
N TYR A 141 -9.80 -3.01 12.06
CA TYR A 141 -9.87 -3.99 10.97
C TYR A 141 -11.30 -4.53 10.81
N GLU A 142 -11.86 -5.06 11.90
CA GLU A 142 -13.16 -5.71 11.88
C GLU A 142 -14.33 -4.76 11.50
N PRO A 143 -14.46 -3.55 12.08
CA PRO A 143 -15.53 -2.63 11.67
C PRO A 143 -15.38 -2.15 10.21
N ILE A 144 -14.15 -1.89 9.73
CA ILE A 144 -13.93 -1.48 8.33
C ILE A 144 -14.25 -2.65 7.38
N ALA A 145 -13.79 -3.85 7.69
CA ALA A 145 -14.06 -5.05 6.89
C ALA A 145 -15.56 -5.31 6.77
N ARG A 146 -16.34 -5.18 7.85
CA ARG A 146 -17.81 -5.27 7.82
C ARG A 146 -18.44 -4.23 6.91
N HIS A 147 -17.98 -2.97 6.98
CA HIS A 147 -18.50 -1.89 6.13
C HIS A 147 -18.22 -2.15 4.66
N LEU A 148 -17.01 -2.63 4.35
CA LEU A 148 -16.61 -3.02 3.00
C LEU A 148 -17.41 -4.22 2.50
N GLN A 149 -17.61 -5.27 3.31
CA GLN A 149 -18.41 -6.45 2.94
C GLN A 149 -19.86 -6.08 2.61
N ALA A 150 -20.48 -5.21 3.42
CA ALA A 150 -21.84 -4.74 3.18
C ALA A 150 -22.00 -4.00 1.84
N ARG A 151 -20.92 -3.38 1.32
CA ARG A 151 -20.91 -2.72 0.00
C ARG A 151 -20.37 -3.58 -1.13
N ALA A 152 -19.45 -4.50 -0.84
CA ALA A 152 -18.81 -5.39 -1.82
C ALA A 152 -19.79 -6.38 -2.45
N LEU A 153 -20.95 -6.63 -1.82
CA LEU A 153 -22.07 -7.34 -2.43
C LEU A 153 -22.56 -6.69 -3.75
N ASN A 154 -22.13 -5.45 -4.06
CA ASN A 154 -22.49 -4.72 -5.29
C ASN A 154 -21.28 -4.21 -6.09
N ALA A 155 -20.03 -4.53 -5.72
CA ALA A 155 -18.83 -4.00 -6.38
C ALA A 155 -18.14 -5.07 -7.23
N ASP A 156 -17.95 -4.79 -8.51
CA ASP A 156 -17.34 -5.70 -9.47
C ASP A 156 -15.82 -5.81 -9.22
N ALA A 157 -15.33 -7.04 -8.97
CA ALA A 157 -13.90 -7.31 -8.76
C ALA A 157 -13.01 -6.81 -9.91
N LEU A 158 -13.60 -6.68 -11.11
CA LEU A 158 -12.98 -6.09 -12.30
C LEU A 158 -12.50 -4.65 -12.07
N SER A 159 -13.22 -3.85 -11.26
CA SER A 159 -12.86 -2.45 -10.99
C SER A 159 -11.58 -2.31 -10.16
N LEU A 160 -11.34 -3.20 -9.19
CA LEU A 160 -10.12 -3.16 -8.38
C LEU A 160 -8.89 -3.57 -9.20
N TYR A 161 -9.05 -4.57 -10.07
CA TYR A 161 -8.00 -5.01 -10.98
C TYR A 161 -7.58 -3.88 -11.93
N GLU A 162 -8.53 -3.19 -12.56
CA GLU A 162 -8.25 -2.07 -13.46
C GLU A 162 -7.63 -0.87 -12.73
N ASP A 163 -8.06 -0.57 -11.48
CA ASP A 163 -7.45 0.48 -10.66
C ASP A 163 -5.98 0.18 -10.32
N ILE A 164 -5.67 -1.06 -9.93
CA ILE A 164 -4.30 -1.49 -9.68
C ILE A 164 -3.48 -1.40 -10.98
N LYS A 165 -3.99 -1.97 -12.07
CA LYS A 165 -3.36 -1.96 -13.39
C LYS A 165 -3.06 -0.55 -13.89
N ALA A 166 -3.98 0.40 -13.71
CA ALA A 166 -3.77 1.79 -14.08
C ALA A 166 -2.57 2.41 -13.34
N LYS A 167 -2.42 2.11 -12.04
CA LYS A 167 -1.26 2.56 -11.24
C LYS A 167 0.06 1.95 -11.72
N TYR A 168 0.03 0.77 -12.33
CA TYR A 168 1.21 0.08 -12.87
C TYR A 168 1.72 0.57 -14.21
N ARG A 169 0.83 1.12 -15.05
CA ARG A 169 1.20 1.63 -16.39
C ARG A 169 2.32 2.65 -16.35
N ARG A 170 2.56 3.31 -15.21
CA ARG A 170 3.68 4.24 -15.02
C ARG A 170 5.06 3.58 -15.04
N PHE A 171 5.16 2.26 -14.81
CA PHE A 171 6.45 1.58 -14.78
C PHE A 171 6.84 1.15 -16.20
N PRO A 172 8.03 1.53 -16.71
CA PRO A 172 8.42 1.22 -18.10
C PRO A 172 8.33 -0.26 -18.47
N TRP A 173 8.69 -1.15 -17.54
CA TRP A 173 8.61 -2.60 -17.74
C TRP A 173 7.19 -3.14 -17.93
N TRP A 174 6.16 -2.41 -17.48
CA TRP A 174 4.76 -2.81 -17.66
C TRP A 174 4.35 -2.74 -19.13
N ALA A 175 4.66 -1.63 -19.81
CA ALA A 175 4.39 -1.45 -21.22
C ALA A 175 5.19 -2.42 -22.10
N GLU A 176 6.45 -2.68 -21.75
CA GLU A 176 7.33 -3.54 -22.54
C GLU A 176 7.00 -5.04 -22.45
N ILE A 177 6.46 -5.50 -21.31
CA ILE A 177 6.35 -6.93 -21.01
C ILE A 177 4.91 -7.38 -20.72
N CYS A 178 4.12 -6.58 -20.00
CA CYS A 178 2.79 -7.00 -19.54
C CYS A 178 1.67 -6.60 -20.51
N GLU A 179 1.73 -5.41 -21.10
CA GLU A 179 0.74 -4.95 -22.09
C GLU A 179 0.64 -5.89 -23.32
N PRO A 180 1.74 -6.41 -23.89
CA PRO A 180 1.68 -7.33 -25.03
C PRO A 180 1.08 -8.70 -24.71
N VAL A 181 1.18 -9.18 -23.45
CA VAL A 181 0.59 -10.46 -23.02
C VAL A 181 -0.92 -10.31 -22.85
N LEU A 182 -1.37 -9.19 -22.27
CA LEU A 182 -2.80 -8.91 -22.09
C LEU A 182 -3.54 -8.70 -23.42
N VAL A 183 -2.87 -8.16 -24.44
CA VAL A 183 -3.45 -8.04 -25.79
C VAL A 183 -3.60 -9.42 -26.45
N LYS A 184 -2.65 -10.34 -26.24
CA LYS A 184 -2.71 -11.70 -26.81
C LYS A 184 -3.83 -12.56 -26.21
N ASP A 185 -4.18 -12.35 -24.94
CA ASP A 185 -5.23 -13.13 -24.27
C ASP A 185 -6.66 -12.60 -24.55
N ILE A 186 -6.80 -11.42 -25.20
CA ILE A 186 -8.11 -10.89 -25.62
C ILE A 186 -8.52 -11.43 -27.00
N ASP A 187 -7.58 -11.85 -27.84
CA ASP A 187 -7.86 -12.37 -29.18
C ASP A 187 -8.30 -13.84 -29.20
N HIS A 188 -8.47 -14.50 -28.04
CA HIS A 188 -8.85 -15.93 -27.93
C HIS A 188 -10.11 -16.20 -27.08
N CYS A 189 -10.99 -15.20 -26.91
CA CYS A 189 -12.35 -15.38 -26.39
C CYS A 189 -13.39 -15.18 -27.50
#